data_AF-A0A386TEY0-F1
#
_entry.id   AF-A0A386TEY0-F1
#
_cell.length_a   1.000
_cell.length_b   1.000
_cell.length_c   1.000
_cell.angle_alpha   90.00
_cell.angle_beta   90.00
_cell.angle_gamma   90.00
#
_symmetry.space_group_name_H-M   'P 1'
#
loop_
_entity.id
_entity.type
_entity.pdbx_description
1 polymer ?
#
loop_
_entity_poly.entity_id
_entity_poly.type
_entity_poly.pdbx_seq_one_letter_code
_entity_poly.pdbx_strand_id
1 'polypeptide(L)'
;MLKNGPLELFGASTLTPCDATKEPWQSLRAETVSAPHKNIVCPFKQGLAGMYQHTPTGTNCDKIRKAKPNPLIGNCTVRKTKADGSVQNWMVCPSRFLQDAVILEDCKRFLTSGHSYRAVRELSITSEGSLDFGLTALDQSGEVIDFVGIEVQACGTGGSGSIWDARNDYLNGAIKSSYAFSLNEKDASKKILVQLLHKARQVARWRKNTVLIVQDHFLEHLRKSYNVDAHFHQQDPSDFIHIHAYRHITSGMGFKIELAEAISTDMVGLSMALISNPGIKLHNYDKLSQAISARFADGKFSKI
;
A
#
# COMPACT_ATOMS: atom_id res chain seq x y z
N MET A 1 -4.61 -30.54 5.91
CA MET A 1 -4.25 -29.13 6.18
C MET A 1 -4.04 -28.43 4.84
N LEU A 2 -4.94 -27.52 4.45
CA LEU A 2 -4.90 -26.85 3.16
C LEU A 2 -3.66 -25.93 3.06
N LYS A 3 -2.63 -26.40 2.35
CA LYS A 3 -1.47 -25.64 1.86
C LYS A 3 -1.88 -24.72 0.70
N ASN A 4 -2.99 -24.01 0.83
CA ASN A 4 -3.49 -23.13 -0.21
C ASN A 4 -2.71 -21.82 -0.13
N GLY A 5 -2.14 -21.37 -1.24
CA GLY A 5 -1.65 -20.01 -1.39
C GLY A 5 -2.76 -19.14 -1.99
N PRO A 6 -3.62 -18.49 -1.20
CA PRO A 6 -4.61 -17.62 -1.77
C PRO A 6 -4.04 -16.25 -2.11
N LEU A 7 -4.54 -15.77 -3.23
CA LEU A 7 -4.65 -14.37 -3.57
C LEU A 7 -5.99 -13.84 -3.07
N GLU A 8 -6.05 -12.55 -2.79
CA GLU A 8 -7.33 -11.83 -2.87
C GLU A 8 -7.35 -11.17 -4.25
N LEU A 9 -8.25 -11.62 -5.11
CA LEU A 9 -8.45 -11.07 -6.45
C LEU A 9 -9.69 -10.18 -6.39
N PHE A 10 -9.52 -8.87 -6.61
CA PHE A 10 -10.61 -7.91 -6.59
C PHE A 10 -11.48 -8.03 -5.34
N GLY A 11 -10.83 -8.11 -4.16
CA GLY A 11 -11.51 -8.24 -2.87
C GLY A 11 -12.11 -9.61 -2.54
N ALA A 12 -12.08 -10.56 -3.47
CA ALA A 12 -12.53 -11.92 -3.21
C ALA A 12 -11.35 -12.85 -2.89
N SER A 13 -11.50 -13.61 -1.81
CA SER A 13 -10.55 -14.62 -1.38
C SER A 13 -10.58 -15.82 -2.33
N THR A 14 -9.43 -16.17 -2.91
CA THR A 14 -9.28 -17.38 -3.73
C THR A 14 -9.33 -18.69 -2.93
N LEU A 15 -9.50 -18.62 -1.60
CA LEU A 15 -9.91 -19.79 -0.81
C LEU A 15 -11.38 -20.16 -1.03
N THR A 16 -12.17 -19.25 -1.62
CA THR A 16 -13.55 -19.51 -2.02
C THR A 16 -13.53 -20.25 -3.37
N PRO A 17 -14.42 -21.23 -3.60
CA PRO A 17 -14.58 -21.82 -4.93
C PRO A 17 -14.81 -20.75 -6.00
N CYS A 18 -14.05 -20.81 -7.09
CA CYS A 18 -14.23 -19.93 -8.23
C CYS A 18 -15.44 -20.38 -9.05
N ASP A 19 -16.52 -19.60 -9.03
CA ASP A 19 -17.60 -19.74 -10.00
C ASP A 19 -17.30 -18.83 -11.20
N ALA A 20 -16.54 -19.36 -12.16
CA ALA A 20 -16.10 -18.61 -13.34
C ALA A 20 -17.26 -18.13 -14.25
N THR A 21 -18.50 -18.55 -13.96
CA THR A 21 -19.70 -18.15 -14.70
C THR A 21 -20.39 -16.91 -14.12
N LYS A 22 -19.98 -16.46 -12.92
CA LYS A 22 -20.54 -15.27 -12.26
C LYS A 22 -19.61 -14.07 -12.39
N GLU A 23 -20.20 -12.88 -12.42
CA GLU A 23 -19.44 -11.63 -12.26
C GLU A 23 -18.79 -11.56 -10.87
N PRO A 24 -17.58 -10.97 -10.73
CA PRO A 24 -16.75 -10.38 -11.78
C PRO A 24 -15.86 -11.40 -12.54
N TRP A 25 -15.94 -12.70 -12.23
CA TRP A 25 -15.04 -13.73 -12.75
C TRP A 25 -15.21 -14.00 -14.25
N GLN A 26 -16.46 -13.94 -14.73
CA GLN A 26 -16.77 -14.04 -16.15
C GLN A 26 -16.07 -12.92 -16.95
N SER A 27 -16.21 -11.66 -16.51
CA SER A 27 -15.49 -10.52 -17.09
C SER A 27 -13.97 -10.69 -17.03
N LEU A 28 -13.43 -11.14 -15.90
CA LEU A 28 -11.98 -11.36 -15.73
C LEU A 28 -11.40 -12.41 -16.67
N ARG A 29 -12.19 -13.45 -16.97
CA ARG A 29 -11.82 -14.49 -17.92
C ARG A 29 -11.88 -13.93 -19.34
N ALA A 30 -12.93 -13.18 -19.70
CA ALA A 30 -13.04 -12.55 -21.01
C ALA A 30 -11.90 -11.54 -21.28
N GLU A 31 -11.47 -10.77 -20.28
CA GLU A 31 -10.33 -9.84 -20.37
C GLU A 31 -9.00 -10.52 -20.71
N THR A 32 -8.84 -11.81 -20.40
CA THR A 32 -7.63 -12.57 -20.79
C THR A 32 -7.62 -12.94 -22.27
N VAL A 33 -8.76 -12.85 -22.97
CA VAL A 33 -8.95 -13.39 -24.31
C VAL A 33 -8.87 -12.30 -25.40
N SER A 34 -9.31 -11.07 -25.13
CA SER A 34 -9.15 -9.94 -26.07
C SER A 34 -9.69 -8.63 -25.50
N ALA A 35 -8.91 -7.55 -25.63
CA ALA A 35 -9.23 -6.12 -25.42
C ALA A 35 -9.13 -5.53 -23.98
N PRO A 36 -8.72 -4.24 -23.87
CA PRO A 36 -8.36 -3.57 -22.61
C PRO A 36 -9.59 -2.99 -21.90
N HIS A 37 -10.35 -3.82 -21.19
CA HIS A 37 -11.55 -3.33 -20.51
C HIS A 37 -11.28 -3.03 -19.04
N LYS A 38 -11.09 -1.75 -18.72
CA LYS A 38 -11.04 -1.21 -17.35
C LYS A 38 -12.44 -1.17 -16.70
N ASN A 39 -13.30 -2.16 -16.95
CA ASN A 39 -14.73 -2.10 -16.59
C ASN A 39 -15.07 -2.87 -15.32
N ILE A 40 -14.10 -3.55 -14.71
CA ILE A 40 -14.33 -4.25 -13.44
C ILE A 40 -14.40 -3.23 -12.31
N VAL A 41 -15.55 -3.17 -11.67
CA VAL A 41 -15.77 -2.37 -10.47
C VAL A 41 -14.86 -2.91 -9.36
N CYS A 42 -14.06 -2.01 -8.78
CA CYS A 42 -13.26 -2.31 -7.61
C CYS A 42 -14.16 -2.24 -6.38
N PRO A 43 -14.34 -3.35 -5.63
CA PRO A 43 -15.25 -3.35 -4.47
C PRO A 43 -14.80 -2.39 -3.38
N PHE A 44 -13.49 -2.14 -3.27
CA PHE A 44 -12.95 -1.21 -2.28
C PHE A 44 -13.04 0.27 -2.67
N LYS A 45 -13.22 0.58 -3.97
CA LYS A 45 -13.50 1.95 -4.42
C LYS A 45 -14.99 2.24 -4.48
N GLN A 46 -15.80 1.23 -4.76
CA GLN A 46 -17.26 1.36 -4.89
C GLN A 46 -17.92 1.88 -3.61
N GLY A 47 -17.50 1.37 -2.44
CA GLY A 47 -18.03 1.81 -1.15
C GLY A 47 -17.84 3.31 -0.87
N LEU A 48 -16.93 3.96 -1.60
CA LEU A 48 -16.62 5.38 -1.45
C LEU A 48 -17.27 6.26 -2.52
N ALA A 49 -18.03 5.70 -3.47
CA ALA A 49 -18.64 6.47 -4.55
C ALA A 49 -19.55 7.60 -4.05
N GLY A 50 -20.20 7.43 -2.90
CA GLY A 50 -21.02 8.47 -2.26
C GLY A 50 -20.21 9.52 -1.49
N MET A 51 -18.94 9.26 -1.15
CA MET A 51 -18.06 10.19 -0.45
C MET A 51 -17.27 11.11 -1.39
N TYR A 52 -17.20 10.76 -2.68
CA TYR A 52 -16.50 11.50 -3.72
C TYR A 52 -17.48 12.23 -4.65
N GLN A 53 -17.48 13.55 -4.66
CA GLN A 53 -18.10 14.30 -5.75
C GLN A 53 -17.10 14.44 -6.90
N HIS A 54 -17.46 13.92 -8.08
CA HIS A 54 -16.77 14.09 -9.37
C HIS A 54 -15.27 13.69 -9.41
N THR A 55 -14.97 12.39 -9.38
CA THR A 55 -13.58 11.90 -9.61
C THR A 55 -13.38 11.31 -11.02
N PRO A 56 -12.29 11.64 -11.73
CA PRO A 56 -12.00 11.09 -13.07
C PRO A 56 -11.66 9.59 -13.10
N THR A 57 -11.20 9.01 -11.98
CA THR A 57 -10.66 7.64 -11.94
C THR A 57 -11.69 6.56 -11.57
N GLY A 58 -12.96 6.95 -11.39
CA GLY A 58 -14.10 6.03 -11.31
C GLY A 58 -14.02 4.98 -10.19
N THR A 59 -15.03 4.11 -10.17
CA THR A 59 -15.13 2.97 -9.24
C THR A 59 -14.35 1.75 -9.72
N ASN A 60 -13.66 1.82 -10.86
CA ASN A 60 -13.08 0.67 -11.52
C ASN A 60 -11.68 0.32 -11.01
N CYS A 61 -11.29 -0.95 -11.17
CA CYS A 61 -9.94 -1.41 -10.89
C CYS A 61 -8.97 -0.85 -11.94
N ASP A 62 -7.87 -0.29 -11.45
CA ASP A 62 -6.76 0.27 -12.23
C ASP A 62 -5.46 -0.52 -12.03
N LYS A 63 -5.52 -1.65 -11.31
CA LYS A 63 -4.35 -2.48 -11.05
C LYS A 63 -3.99 -3.31 -12.28
N ILE A 64 -3.10 -2.76 -13.09
CA ILE A 64 -2.57 -3.36 -14.32
C ILE A 64 -1.33 -4.24 -14.08
N ARG A 65 -1.05 -5.14 -15.02
CA ARG A 65 0.23 -5.83 -15.10
C ARG A 65 1.30 -4.92 -15.70
N LYS A 66 2.31 -4.50 -14.92
CA LYS A 66 3.37 -3.60 -15.39
C LYS A 66 4.14 -4.10 -16.63
N ALA A 67 4.36 -5.41 -16.75
CA ALA A 67 5.07 -6.00 -17.88
C ALA A 67 4.26 -6.04 -19.19
N LYS A 68 2.92 -6.01 -19.10
CA LYS A 68 1.99 -5.95 -20.23
C LYS A 68 0.77 -5.13 -19.77
N PRO A 69 0.71 -3.83 -20.05
CA PRO A 69 -0.24 -2.91 -19.40
C PRO A 69 -1.73 -3.12 -19.77
N ASN A 70 -2.05 -4.05 -20.68
CA ASN A 70 -3.41 -4.24 -21.18
C ASN A 70 -4.34 -5.09 -20.28
N PRO A 71 -3.90 -6.22 -19.67
CA PRO A 71 -4.75 -6.92 -18.70
C PRO A 71 -4.66 -6.36 -17.26
N LEU A 72 -5.80 -6.37 -16.56
CA LEU A 72 -5.88 -6.16 -15.12
C LEU A 72 -5.30 -7.36 -14.36
N ILE A 73 -4.35 -7.12 -13.45
CA ILE A 73 -3.85 -8.16 -12.55
C ILE A 73 -4.74 -8.30 -11.31
N GLY A 74 -5.29 -7.19 -10.81
CA GLY A 74 -6.41 -7.23 -9.85
C GLY A 74 -6.18 -7.79 -8.45
N ASN A 75 -4.99 -8.30 -8.16
CA ASN A 75 -4.69 -8.86 -6.86
C ASN A 75 -4.55 -7.75 -5.80
N CYS A 76 -5.41 -7.74 -4.80
CA CYS A 76 -5.37 -6.76 -3.72
C CYS A 76 -4.48 -7.23 -2.56
N THR A 77 -4.47 -8.53 -2.31
CA THR A 77 -3.68 -9.18 -1.25
C THR A 77 -2.97 -10.41 -1.80
N VAL A 78 -1.75 -10.67 -1.31
CA VAL A 78 -0.98 -11.90 -1.60
C VAL A 78 -0.65 -12.61 -0.31
N ARG A 79 -0.72 -13.94 -0.28
CA ARG A 79 -0.23 -14.72 0.86
C ARG A 79 1.23 -15.12 0.67
N LYS A 80 2.06 -14.83 1.66
CA LYS A 80 3.47 -15.23 1.73
C LYS A 80 3.69 -16.15 2.93
N THR A 81 4.26 -17.32 2.68
CA THR A 81 4.78 -18.19 3.75
C THR A 81 6.23 -17.80 4.02
N LYS A 82 6.56 -17.56 5.29
CA LYS A 82 7.91 -17.26 5.76
C LYS A 82 8.73 -18.54 5.95
N ALA A 83 10.03 -18.38 6.11
CA ALA A 83 10.96 -19.49 6.32
C ALA A 83 10.65 -20.31 7.58
N ASP A 84 10.08 -19.67 8.60
CA ASP A 84 9.61 -20.30 9.85
C ASP A 84 8.25 -21.01 9.73
N GLY A 85 7.68 -21.07 8.53
CA GLY A 85 6.37 -21.66 8.26
C GLY A 85 5.19 -20.75 8.60
N SER A 86 5.41 -19.59 9.21
CA SER A 86 4.35 -18.62 9.47
C SER A 86 3.81 -18.03 8.17
N VAL A 87 2.54 -17.63 8.20
CA VAL A 87 1.82 -17.13 7.02
C VAL A 87 1.44 -15.68 7.23
N GLN A 88 1.69 -14.84 6.22
CA GLN A 88 1.32 -13.44 6.21
C GLN A 88 0.56 -13.07 4.94
N ASN A 89 -0.54 -12.33 5.11
CA ASN A 89 -1.31 -11.78 4.00
C ASN A 89 -0.87 -10.33 3.79
N TRP A 90 -0.25 -10.02 2.65
CA TRP A 90 0.29 -8.71 2.32
C TRP A 90 -0.63 -7.94 1.38
N MET A 91 -1.03 -6.74 1.78
CA MET A 91 -1.72 -5.78 0.93
C MET A 91 -0.75 -5.23 -0.12
N VAL A 92 -1.09 -5.44 -1.38
CA VAL A 92 -0.25 -5.08 -2.54
C VAL A 92 -0.95 -4.10 -3.48
N CYS A 93 -2.14 -3.63 -3.10
CA CYS A 93 -2.93 -2.64 -3.81
C CYS A 93 -3.34 -1.54 -2.82
N PRO A 94 -3.05 -0.25 -3.07
CA PRO A 94 -3.46 0.83 -2.19
C PRO A 94 -4.98 0.88 -1.98
N SER A 95 -5.77 0.59 -3.02
CA SER A 95 -7.23 0.57 -2.89
C SER A 95 -7.74 -0.45 -1.88
N ARG A 96 -6.94 -1.46 -1.48
CA ARG A 96 -7.35 -2.41 -0.44
C ARG A 96 -7.57 -1.73 0.91
N PHE A 97 -6.86 -0.64 1.20
CA PHE A 97 -7.02 0.15 2.43
C PHE A 97 -8.33 0.94 2.47
N LEU A 98 -9.03 1.07 1.35
CA LEU A 98 -10.29 1.80 1.24
C LEU A 98 -11.52 0.99 1.68
N GLN A 99 -11.31 -0.25 2.13
CA GLN A 99 -12.37 -1.13 2.61
C GLN A 99 -13.24 -0.41 3.65
N ASP A 100 -14.54 -0.37 3.39
CA ASP A 100 -15.56 0.19 4.28
C ASP A 100 -15.25 1.61 4.78
N ALA A 101 -14.48 2.39 4.02
CA ALA A 101 -14.00 3.74 4.40
C ALA A 101 -13.19 3.81 5.70
N VAL A 102 -12.71 2.67 6.24
CA VAL A 102 -12.15 2.57 7.59
C VAL A 102 -11.02 3.57 7.85
N ILE A 103 -10.10 3.73 6.91
CA ILE A 103 -8.97 4.66 7.06
C ILE A 103 -9.41 6.13 7.12
N LEU A 104 -10.52 6.45 6.45
CA LEU A 104 -11.06 7.81 6.43
C LEU A 104 -11.78 8.10 7.75
N GLU A 105 -12.56 7.13 8.23
CA GLU A 105 -13.23 7.22 9.54
C GLU A 105 -12.22 7.38 10.67
N ASP A 106 -11.16 6.57 10.68
CA ASP A 106 -10.10 6.64 11.70
C ASP A 106 -9.33 7.98 11.66
N CYS A 107 -9.25 8.63 10.49
CA CYS A 107 -8.60 9.93 10.34
C CYS A 107 -9.48 11.13 10.74
N LYS A 108 -10.80 10.97 10.93
CA LYS A 108 -11.68 12.08 11.35
C LYS A 108 -11.26 12.74 12.65
N ARG A 109 -10.60 11.98 13.54
CA ARG A 109 -10.07 12.48 14.83
C ARG A 109 -9.07 13.63 14.72
N PHE A 110 -8.47 13.84 13.55
CA PHE A 110 -7.53 14.94 13.30
C PHE A 110 -8.22 16.23 12.87
N LEU A 111 -9.53 16.17 12.62
CA LEU A 111 -10.32 17.29 12.19
C LEU A 111 -11.05 17.91 13.37
N THR A 112 -11.16 19.22 13.32
CA THR A 112 -12.18 19.95 14.06
C THR A 112 -13.59 19.44 13.75
N SER A 113 -14.52 19.70 14.68
CA SER A 113 -15.92 19.38 14.49
C SER A 113 -16.50 20.18 13.32
N GLY A 114 -16.99 19.48 12.30
CA GLY A 114 -17.70 20.07 11.16
C GLY A 114 -19.15 19.62 11.11
N HIS A 115 -19.95 20.27 10.26
CA HIS A 115 -21.30 19.83 9.95
C HIS A 115 -21.29 18.54 9.12
N SER A 116 -20.35 18.42 8.18
CA SER A 116 -20.16 17.21 7.39
C SER A 116 -18.68 16.99 7.03
N TYR A 117 -18.35 15.79 6.57
CA TYR A 117 -16.99 15.40 6.19
C TYR A 117 -16.97 14.87 4.76
N ARG A 118 -15.94 15.21 3.98
CA ARG A 118 -15.76 14.72 2.60
C ARG A 118 -14.32 14.34 2.33
N ALA A 119 -14.10 13.41 1.41
CA ALA A 119 -12.75 13.05 0.97
C ALA A 119 -12.50 13.58 -0.45
N VAL A 120 -11.35 14.19 -0.65
CA VAL A 120 -10.85 14.65 -1.95
C VAL A 120 -9.70 13.74 -2.36
N ARG A 121 -9.72 13.20 -3.58
CA ARG A 121 -8.61 12.39 -4.13
C ARG A 121 -7.56 13.28 -4.76
N GLU A 122 -6.30 12.84 -4.72
CA GLU A 122 -5.19 13.54 -5.36
C GLU A 122 -5.12 15.01 -4.93
N LEU A 123 -5.19 15.25 -3.60
CA LEU A 123 -5.15 16.60 -3.03
C LEU A 123 -3.81 17.24 -3.36
N SER A 124 -3.79 18.16 -4.33
CA SER A 124 -2.61 18.93 -4.67
C SER A 124 -2.23 19.83 -3.50
N ILE A 125 -0.99 19.71 -3.02
CA ILE A 125 -0.50 20.51 -1.89
C ILE A 125 0.34 21.68 -2.38
N THR A 126 1.21 21.51 -3.38
CA THR A 126 1.95 22.57 -4.10
C THR A 126 2.75 21.92 -5.26
N SER A 127 3.84 22.53 -5.71
CA SER A 127 4.89 21.92 -6.54
C SER A 127 5.52 20.65 -5.94
N GLU A 128 5.31 20.38 -4.65
CA GLU A 128 5.78 19.17 -3.96
C GLU A 128 4.93 17.93 -4.29
N GLY A 129 3.86 18.08 -5.08
CA GLY A 129 3.01 17.00 -5.57
C GLY A 129 1.61 16.99 -4.95
N SER A 130 1.01 15.79 -4.92
CA SER A 130 -0.34 15.56 -4.41
C SER A 130 -0.35 14.46 -3.36
N LEU A 131 -1.21 14.60 -2.35
CA LEU A 131 -1.55 13.53 -1.42
C LEU A 131 -2.60 12.60 -2.03
N ASP A 132 -2.58 11.32 -1.67
CA ASP A 132 -3.58 10.36 -2.17
C ASP A 132 -5.01 10.82 -1.80
N PHE A 133 -5.20 11.30 -0.57
CA PHE A 133 -6.46 11.89 -0.13
C PHE A 133 -6.27 13.12 0.76
N GLY A 134 -7.24 14.02 0.72
CA GLY A 134 -7.52 14.99 1.76
C GLY A 134 -8.89 14.74 2.36
N LEU A 135 -8.97 14.42 3.65
CA LEU A 135 -10.26 14.35 4.35
C LEU A 135 -10.55 15.73 4.95
N THR A 136 -11.67 16.32 4.57
CA THR A 136 -12.04 17.69 4.91
C THR A 136 -13.24 17.72 5.86
N ALA A 137 -13.24 18.68 6.78
CA ALA A 137 -14.41 19.08 7.55
C ALA A 137 -15.04 20.31 6.88
N LEU A 138 -16.37 20.30 6.77
CA LEU A 138 -17.16 21.37 6.17
C LEU A 138 -18.09 22.01 7.20
N ASP A 139 -18.30 23.31 7.10
CA ASP A 139 -19.33 24.00 7.86
C ASP A 139 -20.75 23.83 7.25
N GLN A 140 -21.74 24.53 7.80
CA GLN A 140 -23.13 24.46 7.32
C GLN A 140 -23.32 25.05 5.92
N SER A 141 -22.46 25.98 5.50
CA SER A 141 -22.48 26.59 4.16
C SER A 141 -21.80 25.71 3.10
N GLY A 142 -21.04 24.69 3.55
CA GLY A 142 -20.28 23.79 2.69
C GLY A 142 -18.83 24.21 2.49
N GLU A 143 -18.35 25.23 3.21
CA GLU A 143 -16.98 25.72 3.13
C GLU A 143 -16.02 24.82 3.94
N VAL A 144 -14.79 24.66 3.43
CA VAL A 144 -13.76 23.85 4.07
C VAL A 144 -13.17 24.61 5.26
N ILE A 145 -13.37 24.08 6.46
CA ILE A 145 -12.84 24.67 7.70
C ILE A 145 -11.59 23.96 8.21
N ASP A 146 -11.40 22.69 7.80
CA ASP A 146 -10.25 21.89 8.23
C ASP A 146 -9.98 20.74 7.27
N PHE A 147 -8.75 20.20 7.30
CA PHE A 147 -8.41 18.98 6.59
C PHE A 147 -7.22 18.23 7.21
N VAL A 148 -7.17 16.93 6.91
CA VAL A 148 -6.04 16.04 7.17
C VAL A 148 -5.59 15.41 5.86
N GLY A 149 -4.29 15.43 5.61
CA GLY A 149 -3.67 14.79 4.47
C GLY A 149 -3.45 13.29 4.71
N ILE A 150 -3.70 12.46 3.71
CA ILE A 150 -3.58 11.01 3.82
C ILE A 150 -2.78 10.46 2.63
N GLU A 151 -1.79 9.64 2.92
CA GLU A 151 -0.96 8.89 1.97
C GLU A 151 -1.12 7.40 2.21
N VAL A 152 -1.26 6.59 1.16
CA VAL A 152 -1.48 5.15 1.28
C VAL A 152 -0.37 4.35 0.60
N GLN A 153 0.39 3.58 1.38
CA GLN A 153 1.46 2.76 0.85
C GLN A 153 1.18 1.26 1.02
N ALA A 154 0.88 0.60 -0.10
CA ALA A 154 0.87 -0.86 -0.21
C ALA A 154 2.24 -1.41 -0.63
N CYS A 155 2.52 -2.69 -0.37
CA CYS A 155 3.80 -3.28 -0.75
C CYS A 155 3.83 -3.67 -2.24
N GLY A 156 4.90 -3.31 -2.94
CA GLY A 156 5.14 -3.80 -4.30
C GLY A 156 5.53 -5.29 -4.30
N THR A 157 5.36 -5.97 -5.44
CA THR A 157 5.80 -7.36 -5.61
C THR A 157 6.86 -7.46 -6.72
N GLY A 158 7.93 -8.20 -6.47
CA GLY A 158 8.83 -8.71 -7.50
C GLY A 158 8.35 -10.07 -8.01
N GLY A 159 8.75 -10.45 -9.24
CA GLY A 159 8.30 -11.71 -9.84
C GLY A 159 6.79 -11.73 -10.15
N SER A 160 6.22 -10.59 -10.57
CA SER A 160 4.77 -10.45 -10.84
C SER A 160 4.21 -11.38 -11.93
N GLY A 161 5.07 -12.06 -12.69
CA GLY A 161 4.70 -13.15 -13.59
C GLY A 161 3.99 -14.29 -12.86
N SER A 162 4.55 -14.78 -11.76
CA SER A 162 3.95 -15.90 -11.01
C SER A 162 2.60 -15.54 -10.38
N ILE A 163 2.41 -14.28 -10.00
CA ILE A 163 1.12 -13.77 -9.50
C ILE A 163 0.08 -13.74 -10.61
N TRP A 164 0.51 -13.37 -11.83
CA TRP A 164 -0.34 -13.42 -13.02
C TRP A 164 -0.72 -14.86 -13.37
N ASP A 165 0.22 -15.80 -13.30
CA ASP A 165 -0.04 -17.21 -13.55
C ASP A 165 -1.03 -17.77 -12.52
N ALA A 166 -0.85 -17.44 -11.24
CA ALA A 166 -1.77 -17.81 -10.18
C ALA A 166 -3.20 -17.30 -10.40
N ARG A 167 -3.35 -16.07 -10.89
CA ARG A 167 -4.66 -15.51 -11.29
C ARG A 167 -5.30 -16.36 -12.40
N ASN A 168 -4.56 -16.68 -13.46
CA ASN A 168 -5.12 -17.43 -14.59
C ASN A 168 -5.42 -18.88 -14.22
N ASP A 169 -4.54 -19.53 -13.47
CA ASP A 169 -4.75 -20.87 -12.95
C ASP A 169 -6.01 -20.91 -12.07
N TYR A 170 -6.22 -19.91 -11.21
CA TYR A 170 -7.46 -19.79 -10.42
C TYR A 170 -8.71 -19.62 -11.30
N LEU A 171 -8.68 -18.75 -12.31
CA LEU A 171 -9.81 -18.56 -13.25
C LEU A 171 -10.13 -19.82 -14.07
N ASN A 172 -9.14 -20.69 -14.27
CA ASN A 172 -9.29 -21.98 -14.96
C ASN A 172 -9.57 -23.15 -14.00
N GLY A 173 -9.70 -22.92 -12.69
CA GLY A 173 -9.91 -23.98 -11.70
C GLY A 173 -8.69 -24.88 -11.47
N ALA A 174 -7.48 -24.44 -11.84
CA ALA A 174 -6.24 -25.20 -11.84
C ALA A 174 -5.16 -24.59 -10.91
N ILE A 175 -5.56 -23.97 -9.80
CA ILE A 175 -4.64 -23.29 -8.88
C ILE A 175 -3.61 -24.26 -8.28
N LYS A 176 -2.32 -23.90 -8.35
CA LYS A 176 -1.21 -24.65 -7.77
C LYS A 176 -1.10 -24.40 -6.27
N SER A 177 -0.37 -25.27 -5.57
CA SER A 177 -0.11 -25.10 -4.13
C SER A 177 0.72 -23.86 -3.79
N SER A 178 1.55 -23.37 -4.72
CA SER A 178 2.46 -22.25 -4.46
C SER A 178 2.92 -21.57 -5.75
N TYR A 179 3.18 -20.27 -5.65
CA TYR A 179 3.74 -19.44 -6.71
C TYR A 179 4.89 -18.60 -6.15
N ALA A 180 6.02 -18.57 -6.84
CA ALA A 180 7.21 -17.85 -6.37
C ALA A 180 7.10 -16.35 -6.66
N PHE A 181 7.19 -15.51 -5.63
CA PHE A 181 7.25 -14.05 -5.76
C PHE A 181 8.06 -13.44 -4.61
N SER A 182 8.44 -12.17 -4.75
CA SER A 182 9.08 -11.42 -3.68
C SER A 182 8.27 -10.16 -3.34
N LEU A 183 8.47 -9.65 -2.13
CA LEU A 183 7.93 -8.36 -1.71
C LEU A 183 9.01 -7.31 -1.85
N ASN A 184 8.66 -6.12 -2.31
CA ASN A 184 9.59 -5.03 -2.55
C ASN A 184 9.54 -3.99 -1.43
N GLU A 185 9.63 -4.46 -0.19
CA GLU A 185 9.51 -3.65 1.02
C GLU A 185 10.57 -2.53 1.07
N LYS A 186 11.82 -2.85 0.68
CA LYS A 186 12.94 -1.91 0.66
C LYS A 186 12.77 -0.76 -0.34
N ASP A 187 12.19 -1.02 -1.51
CA ASP A 187 11.92 0.02 -2.50
C ASP A 187 10.73 0.87 -2.08
N ALA A 188 9.67 0.22 -1.57
CA ALA A 188 8.50 0.91 -1.04
C ALA A 188 8.87 1.86 0.11
N SER A 189 9.70 1.41 1.06
CA SER A 189 10.08 2.21 2.23
C SER A 189 10.91 3.45 1.85
N LYS A 190 11.87 3.31 0.93
CA LYS A 190 12.65 4.44 0.43
C LYS A 190 11.79 5.51 -0.22
N LYS A 191 10.85 5.08 -1.07
CA LYS A 191 9.97 6.00 -1.79
C LYS A 191 9.03 6.70 -0.85
N ILE A 192 8.33 5.96 0.00
CA ILE A 192 7.29 6.54 0.85
C ILE A 192 7.87 7.47 1.91
N LEU A 193 8.99 7.13 2.56
CA LEU A 193 9.54 7.98 3.60
C LEU A 193 10.07 9.30 3.03
N VAL A 194 10.70 9.27 1.86
CA VAL A 194 11.15 10.50 1.17
C VAL A 194 9.93 11.31 0.71
N GLN A 195 8.92 10.69 0.10
CA GLN A 195 7.68 11.39 -0.27
C GLN A 195 6.99 12.01 0.94
N LEU A 196 6.88 11.27 2.04
CA LEU A 196 6.31 11.76 3.28
C LEU A 196 7.08 12.97 3.81
N LEU A 197 8.43 12.93 3.78
CA LEU A 197 9.26 14.06 4.21
C LEU A 197 8.95 15.33 3.42
N HIS A 198 8.84 15.25 2.09
CA HIS A 198 8.55 16.40 1.24
C HIS A 198 7.11 16.91 1.41
N LYS A 199 6.13 16.00 1.37
CA LYS A 199 4.71 16.34 1.43
C LYS A 199 4.28 16.81 2.82
N ALA A 200 4.65 16.08 3.86
CA ALA A 200 4.28 16.43 5.24
C ALA A 200 4.92 17.73 5.69
N ARG A 201 6.12 18.07 5.21
CA ARG A 201 6.73 19.39 5.46
C ARG A 201 5.81 20.52 5.04
N GLN A 202 5.19 20.43 3.86
CA GLN A 202 4.29 21.46 3.37
C GLN A 202 2.99 21.51 4.19
N VAL A 203 2.41 20.34 4.50
CA VAL A 203 1.17 20.25 5.27
C VAL A 203 1.34 20.77 6.71
N ALA A 204 2.47 20.45 7.34
CA ALA A 204 2.83 20.92 8.68
C ALA A 204 2.97 22.45 8.75
N ARG A 205 3.40 23.12 7.66
CA ARG A 205 3.45 24.60 7.61
C ARG A 205 2.07 25.25 7.72
N TRP A 206 1.01 24.53 7.36
CA TRP A 206 -0.37 24.96 7.56
C TRP A 206 -0.95 24.52 8.90
N ARG A 207 -0.11 23.93 9.78
CA ARG A 207 -0.52 23.33 11.06
C ARG A 207 -1.59 22.25 10.88
N LYS A 208 -1.46 21.46 9.82
CA LYS A 208 -2.35 20.33 9.52
C LYS A 208 -1.62 19.01 9.65
N ASN A 209 -2.40 17.96 9.88
CA ASN A 209 -1.91 16.60 10.05
C ASN A 209 -1.70 15.90 8.70
N THR A 210 -0.68 15.07 8.61
CA THR A 210 -0.46 14.10 7.52
C THR A 210 -0.40 12.70 8.10
N VAL A 211 -1.19 11.78 7.56
CA VAL A 211 -1.26 10.38 7.99
C VAL A 211 -0.78 9.47 6.87
N LEU A 212 0.28 8.70 7.14
CA LEU A 212 0.71 7.61 6.31
C LEU A 212 -0.01 6.31 6.73
N ILE A 213 -0.79 5.75 5.82
CA ILE A 213 -1.50 4.49 5.97
C ILE A 213 -0.64 3.36 5.41
N VAL A 214 -0.34 2.37 6.26
CA VAL A 214 0.46 1.20 5.90
C VAL A 214 -0.12 -0.07 6.51
N GLN A 215 0.42 -1.21 6.09
CA GLN A 215 0.16 -2.48 6.76
C GLN A 215 1.08 -2.65 7.98
N ASP A 216 0.61 -3.31 9.03
CA ASP A 216 1.37 -3.68 10.24
C ASP A 216 2.72 -4.36 9.94
N HIS A 217 2.78 -5.33 9.03
CA HIS A 217 4.03 -5.97 8.65
C HIS A 217 5.00 -5.02 7.93
N PHE A 218 4.48 -4.01 7.23
CA PHE A 218 5.32 -2.99 6.61
C PHE A 218 5.87 -2.02 7.65
N LEU A 219 5.08 -1.63 8.67
CA LEU A 219 5.58 -0.86 9.81
C LEU A 219 6.72 -1.59 10.52
N GLU A 220 6.60 -2.90 10.72
CA GLU A 220 7.67 -3.73 11.29
C GLU A 220 8.95 -3.74 10.43
N HIS A 221 8.82 -3.68 9.11
CA HIS A 221 9.97 -3.46 8.21
C HIS A 221 10.59 -2.07 8.41
N LEU A 222 9.77 -1.04 8.60
CA LEU A 222 10.25 0.31 8.87
C LEU A 222 11.02 0.39 10.20
N ARG A 223 10.51 -0.25 11.27
CA ARG A 223 11.22 -0.39 12.55
C ARG A 223 12.61 -0.96 12.38
N LYS A 224 12.71 -2.09 11.67
CA LYS A 224 13.98 -2.78 11.44
C LYS A 224 14.94 -2.00 10.54
N SER A 225 14.41 -1.30 9.54
CA SER A 225 15.25 -0.67 8.50
C SER A 225 15.63 0.78 8.80
N TYR A 226 14.83 1.48 9.60
CA TYR A 226 14.91 2.94 9.84
C TYR A 226 14.86 3.33 11.32
N ASN A 227 14.88 2.35 12.24
CA ASN A 227 14.83 2.58 13.69
C ASN A 227 13.66 3.47 14.12
N VAL A 228 12.48 3.25 13.53
CA VAL A 228 11.28 4.08 13.76
C VAL A 228 10.99 4.25 15.25
N ASP A 229 11.12 3.21 16.07
CA ASP A 229 10.82 3.26 17.50
C ASP A 229 11.74 4.19 18.31
N ALA A 230 12.89 4.61 17.77
CA ALA A 230 13.76 5.59 18.42
C ALA A 230 13.36 7.05 18.14
N HIS A 231 12.54 7.29 17.13
CA HIS A 231 12.22 8.64 16.62
C HIS A 231 10.72 8.92 16.53
N PHE A 232 9.90 7.87 16.69
CA PHE A 232 8.45 7.93 16.76
C PHE A 232 8.01 7.45 18.13
N HIS A 233 6.85 7.92 18.57
CA HIS A 233 6.23 7.49 19.82
C HIS A 233 4.77 7.12 19.58
N GLN A 234 4.13 6.63 20.65
CA GLN A 234 2.69 6.47 20.65
C GLN A 234 2.04 7.78 20.22
N GLN A 235 1.03 7.66 19.37
CA GLN A 235 0.44 8.81 18.72
C GLN A 235 0.01 9.93 19.67
N ASP A 236 0.54 11.12 19.39
CA ASP A 236 0.16 12.38 19.99
C ASP A 236 -0.53 13.25 18.92
N PRO A 237 -1.81 13.66 19.12
CA PRO A 237 -2.52 14.52 18.17
C PRO A 237 -1.89 15.89 17.90
N SER A 238 -0.94 16.33 18.73
CA SER A 238 -0.20 17.60 18.54
C SER A 238 0.94 17.49 17.53
N ASP A 239 1.39 16.27 17.22
CA ASP A 239 2.33 16.02 16.12
C ASP A 239 1.68 16.20 14.77
N PHE A 240 2.48 16.47 13.74
CA PHE A 240 1.98 16.68 12.38
C PHE A 240 2.10 15.45 11.47
N ILE A 241 2.95 14.47 11.82
CA ILE A 241 3.20 13.27 11.01
C ILE A 241 2.75 12.05 11.79
N HIS A 242 1.85 11.29 11.19
CA HIS A 242 1.26 10.09 11.78
C HIS A 242 1.52 8.90 10.87
N ILE A 243 1.72 7.73 11.45
CA ILE A 243 1.67 6.45 10.75
C ILE A 243 0.56 5.62 11.40
N HIS A 244 -0.42 5.22 10.60
CA HIS A 244 -1.45 4.28 11.00
C HIS A 244 -1.19 2.94 10.31
N ALA A 245 -0.99 1.90 11.10
CA ALA A 245 -0.73 0.56 10.64
C ALA A 245 -1.98 -0.32 10.80
N TYR A 246 -2.42 -0.90 9.70
CA TYR A 246 -3.61 -1.75 9.65
C TYR A 246 -3.23 -3.22 9.52
N ARG A 247 -3.99 -4.09 10.17
CA ARG A 247 -3.82 -5.55 10.06
C ARG A 247 -5.03 -6.20 9.40
N HIS A 248 -4.81 -7.37 8.80
CA HIS A 248 -5.91 -8.21 8.36
C HIS A 248 -6.53 -8.97 9.53
N ILE A 249 -7.87 -8.97 9.58
CA ILE A 249 -8.66 -9.85 10.45
C ILE A 249 -9.52 -10.78 9.59
N THR A 250 -9.74 -11.99 10.09
CA THR A 250 -10.60 -12.97 9.41
C THR A 250 -12.06 -12.56 9.59
N SER A 251 -12.82 -12.52 8.51
CA SER A 251 -14.26 -12.20 8.54
C SER A 251 -15.00 -13.10 7.56
N GLY A 252 -15.65 -14.15 8.08
CA GLY A 252 -16.29 -15.18 7.25
C GLY A 252 -15.28 -15.87 6.34
N MET A 253 -15.51 -15.85 5.03
CA MET A 253 -14.62 -16.43 4.01
C MET A 253 -13.55 -15.44 3.49
N GLY A 254 -13.52 -14.21 4.01
CA GLY A 254 -12.64 -13.13 3.54
C GLY A 254 -11.84 -12.46 4.65
N PHE A 255 -11.25 -11.32 4.30
CA PHE A 255 -10.49 -10.48 5.22
C PHE A 255 -11.14 -9.11 5.38
N LYS A 256 -11.17 -8.62 6.62
CA LYS A 256 -11.33 -7.19 6.91
C LYS A 256 -10.00 -6.60 7.35
N ILE A 257 -9.90 -5.28 7.36
CA ILE A 257 -8.79 -4.57 7.99
C ILE A 257 -9.29 -3.77 9.19
N GLU A 258 -8.41 -3.62 10.16
CA GLU A 258 -8.62 -2.75 11.32
C GLU A 258 -7.31 -2.07 11.68
N LEU A 259 -7.40 -0.90 12.32
CA LEU A 259 -6.26 -0.19 12.86
C LEU A 259 -5.63 -1.04 13.97
N ALA A 260 -4.38 -1.44 13.76
CA ALA A 260 -3.61 -2.22 14.72
C ALA A 260 -2.77 -1.32 15.62
N GLU A 261 -2.20 -0.26 15.04
CA GLU A 261 -1.27 0.61 15.73
C GLU A 261 -1.26 2.00 15.09
N ALA A 262 -1.09 3.03 15.92
CA ALA A 262 -0.89 4.40 15.48
C ALA A 262 0.28 5.04 16.25
N ILE A 263 1.25 5.57 15.50
CA ILE A 263 2.42 6.28 16.01
C ILE A 263 2.53 7.64 15.35
N SER A 264 3.25 8.57 15.98
CA SER A 264 3.46 9.91 15.43
C SER A 264 4.86 10.44 15.73
N THR A 265 5.19 11.52 15.04
CA THR A 265 6.43 12.27 15.21
C THR A 265 6.32 13.67 14.58
N ASP A 266 7.36 14.46 14.74
CA ASP A 266 7.56 15.72 14.05
C ASP A 266 8.49 15.59 12.82
N MET A 267 8.81 16.72 12.19
CA MET A 267 9.71 16.74 11.04
C MET A 267 11.14 16.27 11.37
N VAL A 268 11.59 16.49 12.62
CA VAL A 268 12.93 16.09 13.07
C VAL A 268 12.97 14.58 13.22
N GLY A 269 12.02 13.97 13.90
CA GLY A 269 11.98 12.53 14.09
C GLY A 269 11.82 11.76 12.77
N LEU A 270 11.01 12.24 11.83
CA LEU A 270 10.96 11.66 10.47
C LEU A 270 12.32 11.74 9.76
N SER A 271 13.01 12.88 9.86
CA SER A 271 14.34 13.06 9.26
C SER A 271 15.37 12.13 9.90
N MET A 272 15.33 11.99 11.23
CA MET A 272 16.21 11.09 11.99
C MET A 272 15.97 9.63 11.66
N ALA A 273 14.71 9.21 11.46
CA ALA A 273 14.39 7.86 11.00
C ALA A 273 14.96 7.59 9.60
N LEU A 274 14.85 8.55 8.67
CA LEU A 274 15.38 8.40 7.30
C LEU A 274 16.89 8.21 7.23
N ILE A 275 17.65 8.87 8.10
CA ILE A 275 19.12 8.73 8.17
C ILE A 275 19.57 7.59 9.08
N SER A 276 18.67 7.05 9.90
CA SER A 276 18.96 5.89 10.74
C SER A 276 19.04 4.63 9.88
N ASN A 277 20.07 3.84 10.11
CA ASN A 277 20.20 2.53 9.50
C ASN A 277 20.76 1.52 10.50
N PRO A 278 19.94 1.04 11.45
CA PRO A 278 20.40 0.21 12.56
C PRO A 278 20.97 -1.13 12.10
N GLY A 279 20.63 -1.57 10.89
CA GLY A 279 21.13 -2.80 10.27
C GLY A 279 22.36 -2.64 9.37
N ILE A 280 22.89 -1.44 9.17
CA ILE A 280 24.11 -1.25 8.38
C ILE A 280 25.31 -1.85 9.14
N LYS A 281 25.82 -2.97 8.61
CA LYS A 281 27.23 -3.30 8.80
C LYS A 281 28.01 -2.39 7.87
N LEU A 282 28.65 -1.36 8.42
CA LEU A 282 29.59 -0.57 7.65
C LEU A 282 30.69 -1.52 7.17
N HIS A 283 30.70 -1.82 5.88
CA HIS A 283 31.82 -2.52 5.28
C HIS A 283 33.00 -1.56 5.33
N ASN A 284 34.12 -2.00 5.92
CA ASN A 284 35.36 -1.25 5.76
C ASN A 284 35.73 -1.20 4.27
N TYR A 285 36.40 -0.12 3.88
CA TYR A 285 36.82 0.11 2.51
C TYR A 285 37.60 -1.07 1.92
N ASP A 286 38.36 -1.79 2.75
CA ASP A 286 39.15 -2.95 2.33
C ASP A 286 38.28 -4.11 1.82
N LYS A 287 37.17 -4.43 2.50
CA LYS A 287 36.26 -5.49 2.04
C LYS A 287 35.57 -5.12 0.73
N LEU A 288 35.19 -3.85 0.57
CA LEU A 288 34.64 -3.36 -0.70
C LEU A 288 35.69 -3.46 -1.81
N SER A 289 36.91 -3.00 -1.54
CA SER A 289 38.03 -3.06 -2.47
C SER A 289 38.35 -4.49 -2.89
N GLN A 290 38.39 -5.44 -1.95
CA GLN A 290 38.57 -6.87 -2.24
C GLN A 290 37.44 -7.43 -3.12
N ALA A 291 36.18 -7.07 -2.84
CA ALA A 291 35.06 -7.50 -3.66
C ALA A 291 35.11 -6.92 -5.08
N ILE A 292 35.52 -5.66 -5.24
CA ILE A 292 35.74 -5.03 -6.55
C ILE A 292 36.88 -5.74 -7.29
N SER A 293 38.03 -5.94 -6.65
CA SER A 293 39.17 -6.64 -7.21
C SER A 293 38.83 -8.07 -7.65
N ALA A 294 38.05 -8.79 -6.86
CA ALA A 294 37.56 -10.13 -7.23
C ALA A 294 36.67 -10.08 -8.48
N ARG A 295 35.79 -9.08 -8.62
CA ARG A 295 34.97 -8.91 -9.84
C ARG A 295 35.83 -8.56 -11.05
N PHE A 296 36.90 -7.78 -10.87
CA PHE A 296 37.84 -7.46 -11.94
C PHE A 296 38.62 -8.69 -12.39
N ALA A 297 39.11 -9.50 -11.45
CA ALA A 297 39.77 -10.77 -11.73
C ALA A 297 38.84 -11.76 -12.46
N ASP A 298 37.54 -11.76 -12.13
CA ASP A 298 36.49 -12.53 -12.82
C ASP A 298 36.12 -11.99 -14.21
N GLY A 299 36.75 -10.91 -14.69
CA GLY A 299 36.40 -10.25 -15.96
C GLY A 299 35.03 -9.55 -15.96
N LYS A 300 34.41 -9.33 -14.79
CA LYS A 300 33.10 -8.66 -14.65
C LYS A 300 33.26 -7.15 -14.59
N PHE A 301 33.90 -6.57 -15.60
CA PHE A 301 34.07 -5.14 -15.76
C PHE A 301 33.83 -4.71 -17.20
N SER A 302 33.43 -3.45 -17.38
CA SER A 302 33.37 -2.79 -18.69
C SER A 302 34.48 -1.76 -18.74
N LYS A 303 35.30 -1.79 -19.78
CA LYS A 303 36.24 -0.71 -20.05
C LYS A 303 35.44 0.47 -20.59
N ILE A 304 35.56 1.62 -19.95
CA ILE A 304 34.96 2.88 -20.39
C ILE A 304 35.87 3.48 -21.46
#